data_AF-A0AA88WBX2-F1
#
_entry.id   AF-A0AA88WBX2-F1
#
_cell.length_a   1.000
_cell.length_b   1.000
_cell.length_c   1.000
_cell.angle_alpha   90.00
_cell.angle_beta   90.00
_cell.angle_gamma   90.00
#
_symmetry.space_group_name_H-M   'P 1'
#
loop_
_entity.id
_entity.type
_entity.pdbx_description
1 polymer ?
#
loop_
_entity_poly.entity_id
_entity_poly.type
_entity_poly.pdbx_seq_one_letter_code
_entity_poly.pdbx_strand_id
1 'polypeptide(L)'
;MGSLATSPFLPTTNLLHECVNVHANNIKRLKTTLQREAGNEVPNESCTFTTLEILGAYVWRSRFIALKHNSDGKTAFCLAMGIRHLLNPPLPAGYYGNAFMSANAVLTGRDLNEWPLSRVEETWK
;
A
#
# COMPACT_ATOMS: atom_id res chain seq x y z
N MET A 1 35.23 -5.00 1.45
CA MET A 1 34.02 -5.04 2.32
C MET A 1 33.36 -3.68 2.25
N GLY A 2 32.15 -3.60 1.69
CA GLY A 2 31.41 -2.34 1.58
C GLY A 2 30.80 -1.93 2.92
N SER A 3 30.88 -0.65 3.26
CA SER A 3 30.31 -0.08 4.48
C SER A 3 28.79 -0.23 4.46
N LEU A 4 28.22 -0.87 5.47
CA LEU A 4 26.77 -0.98 5.67
C LEU A 4 26.24 0.35 6.21
N ALA A 5 25.16 0.85 5.61
CA ALA A 5 24.44 2.01 6.11
C ALA A 5 23.72 1.64 7.43
N THR A 6 23.95 2.40 8.49
CA THR A 6 23.32 2.22 9.80
C THR A 6 22.31 3.34 10.04
N SER A 7 21.08 2.98 10.46
CA SER A 7 20.02 3.93 10.81
C SER A 7 19.69 3.81 12.30
N PRO A 8 19.69 4.91 13.07
CA PRO A 8 19.38 4.90 14.50
C PRO A 8 17.91 4.59 14.82
N PHE A 9 17.04 4.50 13.80
CA PHE A 9 15.61 4.28 13.96
C PHE A 9 15.17 2.81 13.70
N LEU A 10 16.10 1.90 13.43
CA LEU A 10 15.80 0.49 13.16
C LEU A 10 16.47 -0.43 14.21
N PRO A 11 15.72 -1.35 14.85
CA PRO A 11 16.26 -2.25 15.86
C PRO A 11 17.22 -3.32 15.30
N THR A 12 17.38 -3.41 13.97
CA THR A 12 18.32 -4.33 13.33
C THR A 12 19.08 -3.62 12.19
N THR A 13 20.36 -3.95 12.04
CA THR A 13 21.26 -3.43 10.99
C THR A 13 21.30 -4.32 9.75
N ASN A 14 20.62 -5.46 9.77
CA ASN A 14 20.60 -6.43 8.68
C ASN A 14 19.32 -6.26 7.87
N LEU A 15 19.38 -5.42 6.84
CA LEU A 15 18.35 -5.33 5.81
C LEU A 15 18.62 -6.39 4.76
N LEU A 16 17.65 -7.28 4.55
CA LEU A 16 17.65 -8.25 3.45
C LEU A 16 16.71 -7.76 2.36
N HIS A 17 17.15 -7.90 1.11
CA HIS A 17 16.29 -7.66 -0.05
C HIS A 17 15.79 -9.01 -0.54
N GLU A 18 14.47 -9.19 -0.49
CA GLU A 18 13.77 -10.36 -1.01
C GLU A 18 12.69 -9.93 -1.99
N CYS A 19 12.51 -10.71 -3.06
CA CYS A 19 11.48 -10.49 -4.06
C CYS A 19 10.35 -11.51 -3.88
N VAL A 20 9.12 -11.02 -3.69
CA VAL A 20 7.93 -11.87 -3.60
C VAL A 20 7.18 -11.85 -4.92
N ASN A 21 7.11 -13.01 -5.58
CA ASN A 21 6.35 -13.18 -6.81
C ASN A 21 4.87 -13.43 -6.50
N VAL A 22 4.02 -12.46 -6.83
CA VAL A 22 2.56 -12.60 -6.67
C VAL A 22 1.94 -12.96 -8.03
N HIS A 23 1.55 -14.23 -8.19
CA HIS A 23 0.94 -14.72 -9.42
C HIS A 23 -0.44 -14.11 -9.70
N ALA A 24 -0.82 -14.01 -10.98
CA ALA A 24 -2.10 -13.47 -11.42
C ALA A 24 -3.32 -14.16 -10.76
N ASN A 25 -3.26 -15.48 -10.54
CA ASN A 25 -4.33 -16.20 -9.84
C ASN A 25 -4.48 -15.75 -8.38
N ASN A 26 -3.36 -15.44 -7.69
CA ASN A 26 -3.38 -14.93 -6.33
C ASN A 26 -3.96 -13.50 -6.28
N ILE A 27 -3.57 -12.64 -7.23
CA ILE A 27 -4.13 -11.29 -7.37
C ILE A 27 -5.63 -11.36 -7.61
N LYS A 28 -6.07 -12.23 -8.53
CA LYS A 28 -7.49 -12.45 -8.83
C LYS A 28 -8.26 -12.92 -7.59
N ARG A 29 -7.70 -13.88 -6.85
CA ARG A 29 -8.30 -14.40 -5.62
C ARG A 29 -8.41 -13.32 -4.55
N LEU A 30 -7.36 -12.53 -4.32
CA LEU A 30 -7.37 -11.39 -3.40
C LEU A 30 -8.46 -10.39 -3.80
N LYS A 31 -8.51 -9.99 -5.07
CA LYS A 31 -9.51 -9.07 -5.60
C LYS A 31 -10.95 -9.56 -5.36
N THR A 32 -11.22 -10.84 -5.63
CA THR A 32 -12.55 -11.41 -5.40
C THR A 32 -12.92 -11.48 -3.92
N THR A 33 -11.96 -11.72 -3.02
CA THR A 33 -12.21 -11.68 -1.57
C THR A 33 -12.60 -10.28 -1.12
N LEU A 34 -11.87 -9.24 -1.55
CA LEU A 34 -12.16 -7.85 -1.17
C LEU A 34 -13.50 -7.36 -1.69
N GLN A 35 -13.85 -7.74 -2.92
CA GLN A 35 -15.18 -7.44 -3.47
C GLN A 35 -16.31 -8.06 -2.64
N ARG A 36 -16.09 -9.26 -2.08
CA ARG A 36 -17.06 -9.89 -1.19
C ARG A 36 -17.14 -9.20 0.17
N GLU A 37 -15.99 -8.80 0.73
CA GLU A 37 -15.94 -8.02 1.98
C GLU A 37 -16.69 -6.70 1.83
N ALA A 38 -16.41 -5.93 0.77
CA ALA A 38 -17.06 -4.65 0.50
C ALA A 38 -18.58 -4.77 0.23
N GLY A 39 -19.00 -5.79 -0.53
CA GLY A 39 -20.42 -6.02 -0.81
C GLY A 39 -21.26 -6.38 0.44
N ASN A 40 -20.62 -6.84 1.51
CA ASN A 40 -21.28 -7.06 2.80
C ASN A 40 -21.41 -5.78 3.63
N GLU A 41 -20.59 -4.75 3.34
CA GLU A 41 -20.58 -3.47 4.09
C GLU A 41 -21.42 -2.38 3.40
N VAL A 42 -21.47 -2.34 2.05
CA VAL A 42 -22.22 -1.34 1.28
C VAL A 42 -22.96 -1.99 0.10
N PRO A 43 -24.30 -2.14 0.16
CA PRO A 43 -25.04 -2.91 -0.85
C PRO A 43 -25.11 -2.33 -2.28
N ASN A 44 -24.72 -1.06 -2.51
CA ASN A 44 -25.11 -0.33 -3.72
C ASN A 44 -23.97 0.42 -4.46
N GLU A 45 -22.71 0.26 -4.08
CA GLU A 45 -21.58 0.83 -4.84
C GLU A 45 -20.72 -0.28 -5.44
N SER A 46 -20.48 -0.22 -6.76
CA SER A 46 -19.56 -1.12 -7.45
C SER A 46 -18.13 -0.80 -7.03
N CYS A 47 -17.69 -1.36 -5.90
CA CYS A 47 -16.32 -1.23 -5.44
C CYS A 47 -15.36 -1.86 -6.46
N THR A 48 -14.68 -1.01 -7.22
CA THR A 48 -13.62 -1.40 -8.14
C THR A 48 -12.27 -1.14 -7.48
N PHE A 49 -11.49 -2.20 -7.32
CA PHE A 49 -10.16 -2.16 -6.74
C PHE A 49 -9.09 -2.38 -7.82
N THR A 50 -8.07 -1.53 -7.84
CA THR A 50 -6.87 -1.70 -8.65
C THR A 50 -5.93 -2.72 -8.00
N THR A 51 -5.08 -3.36 -8.80
CA THR A 51 -4.06 -4.27 -8.26
C THR A 51 -3.10 -3.58 -7.29
N LEU A 52 -2.80 -2.30 -7.52
CA LEU A 52 -1.92 -1.51 -6.66
C LEU A 52 -2.52 -1.32 -5.26
N GLU A 53 -3.80 -0.95 -5.19
CA GLU A 53 -4.51 -0.79 -3.92
C GLU A 53 -4.54 -2.11 -3.13
N ILE A 54 -4.93 -3.20 -3.79
CA ILE A 54 -5.07 -4.53 -3.17
C ILE A 54 -3.72 -5.01 -2.60
N LEU A 55 -2.66 -4.93 -3.42
CA LEU A 55 -1.35 -5.38 -2.99
C LEU A 55 -0.73 -4.43 -1.96
N GLY A 56 -0.96 -3.12 -2.09
CA GLY A 56 -0.52 -2.12 -1.13
C GLY A 56 -1.08 -2.38 0.26
N ALA A 57 -2.40 -2.55 0.38
CA ALA A 57 -3.08 -2.89 1.63
C ALA A 57 -2.54 -4.19 2.25
N TYR A 58 -2.45 -5.23 1.42
CA TYR A 58 -2.02 -6.56 1.85
C TYR A 58 -0.57 -6.57 2.34
N VAL A 59 0.35 -5.94 1.61
CA VAL A 59 1.77 -5.85 1.99
C VAL A 59 1.94 -4.97 3.22
N TRP A 60 1.21 -3.86 3.32
CA TRP A 60 1.27 -2.99 4.49
C TRP A 60 0.87 -3.72 5.77
N ARG A 61 -0.28 -4.39 5.77
CA ARG A 61 -0.73 -5.23 6.90
C ARG A 61 0.25 -6.37 7.17
N SER A 62 0.68 -7.10 6.15
CA SER A 62 1.61 -8.22 6.30
C SER A 62 2.93 -7.78 6.96
N ARG A 63 3.48 -6.64 6.54
CA ARG A 63 4.70 -6.07 7.12
C ARG A 63 4.49 -5.64 8.57
N PHE A 64 3.36 -5.00 8.87
CA PHE A 64 3.01 -4.60 10.23
C PHE A 64 2.96 -5.80 11.18
N ILE A 65 2.28 -6.87 10.78
CA ILE A 65 2.16 -8.13 11.54
C ILE A 65 3.53 -8.82 11.71
N ALA A 66 4.28 -8.97 10.61
CA ALA A 66 5.57 -9.67 10.62
C ALA A 66 6.58 -9.01 11.56
N LEU A 67 6.55 -7.68 11.66
CA LEU A 67 7.44 -6.90 12.54
C LEU A 67 6.92 -6.75 13.97
N LYS A 68 5.74 -7.29 14.29
CA LYS A 68 5.09 -7.16 15.61
C LYS A 68 5.05 -5.70 16.08
N HIS A 69 4.68 -4.79 15.18
CA HIS A 69 4.61 -3.37 15.51
C HIS A 69 3.57 -3.09 16.60
N ASN A 70 3.76 -1.99 17.33
CA ASN A 70 2.82 -1.55 18.37
C ASN A 70 1.45 -1.23 17.78
N SER A 71 0.41 -1.96 18.21
CA SER A 71 -0.98 -1.77 17.80
C SER A 71 -1.54 -0.38 18.13
N ASP A 72 -1.08 0.24 19.22
CA ASP A 72 -1.53 1.57 19.62
C ASP A 72 -0.72 2.70 18.94
N GLY A 73 0.35 2.33 18.22
CA GLY A 73 1.17 3.25 17.43
C GLY A 73 0.53 3.60 16.09
N LYS A 74 0.90 4.76 15.53
CA LYS A 74 0.55 5.12 14.15
C LYS A 74 1.51 4.45 13.17
N THR A 75 0.97 4.00 12.06
CA THR A 75 1.70 3.52 10.89
C THR A 75 1.25 4.28 9.66
N ALA A 76 2.14 4.45 8.69
CA ALA A 76 1.85 5.12 7.43
C ALA A 76 2.23 4.27 6.23
N PHE A 77 1.46 4.40 5.16
CA PHE A 77 1.74 3.85 3.84
C PHE A 77 1.79 4.99 2.84
N CYS A 78 2.90 5.09 2.11
CA CYS A 78 3.17 6.18 1.17
C CYS A 78 3.43 5.59 -0.22
N LEU A 79 2.75 6.13 -1.24
CA LEU A 79 2.97 5.80 -2.64
C LEU A 79 3.30 7.05 -3.45
N ALA A 80 4.31 6.96 -4.32
CA ALA A 80 4.62 8.01 -5.27
C ALA A 80 3.74 7.85 -6.53
N MET A 81 2.79 8.77 -6.71
CA MET A 81 1.80 8.77 -7.79
C MET A 81 2.22 9.71 -8.92
N GLY A 82 2.31 9.20 -10.16
CA GLY A 82 2.63 10.02 -11.32
C GLY A 82 1.50 10.98 -11.70
N ILE A 83 1.74 12.28 -11.63
CA ILE A 83 0.70 13.30 -11.86
C ILE A 83 0.74 13.94 -13.25
N ARG A 84 1.62 13.47 -14.16
CA ARG A 84 1.85 14.06 -15.48
C ARG A 84 0.56 14.32 -16.27
N HIS A 85 -0.37 13.36 -16.25
CA HIS A 85 -1.65 13.42 -16.97
C HIS A 85 -2.74 14.23 -16.23
N LEU A 86 -2.52 14.55 -14.94
CA LEU A 86 -3.47 15.27 -14.08
C LEU A 86 -3.25 16.79 -14.11
N LEU A 87 -2.11 17.25 -14.62
CA LEU A 87 -1.79 18.68 -14.73
C LEU A 87 -2.59 19.34 -15.86
N ASN A 88 -2.80 20.65 -15.77
CA ASN A 88 -3.50 21.43 -16.80
C ASN A 88 -2.60 22.58 -17.32
N PRO A 89 -2.05 22.48 -18.54
CA PRO A 89 -2.19 21.37 -19.49
C PRO A 89 -1.40 20.10 -19.06
N PRO A 90 -1.79 18.90 -19.53
CA PRO A 90 -1.06 17.67 -19.23
C PRO A 90 0.38 17.71 -19.75
N LEU A 91 1.31 17.11 -19.00
CA LEU A 91 2.69 16.98 -19.45
C LEU A 91 2.80 15.96 -20.59
N PRO A 92 3.70 16.19 -21.58
CA PRO A 92 3.85 15.29 -22.72
C PRO A 92 4.36 13.90 -22.32
N ALA A 93 4.03 12.89 -23.12
CA ALA A 93 4.42 11.48 -22.88
C ALA A 93 5.94 11.22 -22.82
N GLY A 94 6.77 12.20 -23.20
CA GLY A 94 8.24 12.14 -23.12
C GLY A 94 8.86 13.13 -22.12
N TYR A 95 8.08 13.74 -21.23
CA TYR A 95 8.62 14.67 -20.24
C TYR A 95 9.66 14.00 -19.33
N TYR A 96 10.93 14.41 -19.47
CA TYR A 96 12.07 13.83 -18.78
C TYR A 96 12.13 14.16 -17.28
N GLY A 97 11.47 15.26 -16.85
CA GLY A 97 11.51 15.70 -15.46
C GLY A 97 10.66 14.85 -14.50
N ASN A 98 10.81 15.17 -13.22
CA ASN A 98 9.99 14.60 -12.15
C ASN A 98 8.61 15.26 -12.12
N ALA A 99 7.57 14.44 -11.99
CA ALA A 99 6.19 14.89 -11.82
C ALA A 99 5.41 13.78 -11.10
N PHE A 100 5.50 13.80 -9.77
CA PHE A 100 4.77 12.88 -8.90
C PHE A 100 4.29 13.60 -7.64
N MET A 101 3.28 13.03 -6.99
CA MET A 101 2.76 13.44 -5.69
C MET A 101 2.76 12.24 -4.74
N SER A 102 2.90 12.46 -3.44
CA SER A 102 2.78 11.39 -2.46
C SER A 102 1.32 11.18 -2.08
N ALA A 103 0.79 9.97 -2.30
CA ALA A 103 -0.44 9.51 -1.68
C ALA A 103 -0.09 8.84 -0.35
N ASN A 104 -0.63 9.34 0.75
CA ASN A 104 -0.29 8.88 2.10
C ASN A 104 -1.56 8.44 2.83
N ALA A 105 -1.54 7.24 3.42
CA ALA A 105 -2.51 6.82 4.41
C ALA A 105 -1.83 6.69 5.77
N VAL A 106 -2.55 7.08 6.83
CA VAL A 106 -2.10 6.95 8.22
C VAL A 106 -3.21 6.27 9.01
N LEU A 107 -2.86 5.17 9.68
CA LEU A 107 -3.77 4.40 10.53
C LEU A 107 -3.11 4.08 11.86
N THR A 108 -3.90 3.72 12.85
CA THR A 108 -3.35 3.00 14.00
C THR A 108 -2.99 1.57 13.59
N GLY A 109 -2.04 0.95 14.28
CA GLY A 109 -1.68 -0.45 14.05
C GLY A 109 -2.87 -1.39 14.26
N ARG A 110 -3.72 -1.07 15.24
CA ARG A 110 -4.98 -1.75 15.52
C ARG A 110 -5.93 -1.69 14.33
N ASP A 111 -6.21 -0.50 13.81
CA ASP A 111 -7.11 -0.32 12.65
C ASP A 111 -6.60 -1.10 11.43
N LEU A 112 -5.29 -0.97 11.14
CA LEU A 112 -4.67 -1.68 10.02
C LEU A 112 -4.83 -3.21 10.14
N ASN A 113 -4.78 -3.76 11.35
CA ASN A 113 -4.84 -5.19 11.59
C ASN A 113 -6.28 -5.74 11.66
N GLU A 114 -7.20 -4.98 12.25
CA GLU A 114 -8.56 -5.43 12.57
C GLU A 114 -9.59 -5.08 11.49
N TRP A 115 -9.40 -4.01 10.72
CA TRP A 115 -10.34 -3.66 9.65
C TRP A 115 -10.32 -4.72 8.54
N PRO A 116 -11.43 -4.90 7.80
CA PRO A 116 -11.35 -5.63 6.55
C PRO A 116 -10.38 -4.92 5.61
N LEU A 117 -9.72 -5.68 4.73
CA LEU A 117 -8.78 -5.06 3.81
C LEU A 117 -9.52 -4.07 2.91
N SER A 118 -10.77 -4.39 2.51
CA SER A 118 -11.66 -3.52 1.72
C SER A 118 -11.68 -2.05 2.16
N ARG A 119 -11.68 -1.86 3.48
CA ARG A 119 -11.70 -0.54 4.12
C ARG A 119 -10.32 0.10 4.24
N VAL A 120 -9.27 -0.71 4.39
CA VAL A 120 -7.89 -0.20 4.47
C VAL A 120 -7.50 0.48 3.16
N GLU A 121 -7.85 -0.06 1.99
CA GLU A 121 -7.47 0.59 0.73
C GLU A 121 -8.14 1.93 0.43
N GLU A 122 -9.30 2.20 1.02
CA GLU A 122 -10.01 3.47 0.80
C GLU A 122 -9.29 4.66 1.46
N THR A 123 -8.34 4.39 2.36
CA THR A 123 -7.68 5.43 3.17
C THR A 123 -6.68 6.29 2.39
N TRP A 124 -6.33 5.90 1.16
CA TRP A 124 -5.43 6.66 0.27
C TRP A 124 -6.01 6.93 -1.13
N LYS A 125 -7.31 6.68 -1.32
CA LYS A 125 -8.02 7.14 -2.53
C LYS A 125 -8.21 8.65 -2.49
#